data_AF-A0A6C0B7H4-F1
#
_entry.id   AF-A0A6C0B7H4-F1
#
_cell.length_a   1.000
_cell.length_b   1.000
_cell.length_c   1.000
_cell.angle_alpha   90.00
_cell.angle_beta   90.00
_cell.angle_gamma   90.00
#
_symmetry.space_group_name_H-M   'P 1'
#
loop_
_entity.id
_entity.type
_entity.pdbx_description
1 polymer ?
#
loop_
_entity_poly.entity_id
_entity_poly.type
_entity_poly.pdbx_seq_one_letter_code
_entity_poly.pdbx_strand_id
1 'polypeptide(L)'
;MSCPARDVNGNACRFKGPFCKFHTYMKDYTPEMITNSTLCTGCKKMKYLTQKTCEECRNRVKPKKEIIVCAKQDCKFKKSELNKYCGKHQLCLFIDETTELGLKCCVNVNRGCRNQLHLSGYTKCEHCLKTDREKDHEKRGAEVIKTETEKKCSICCILKPMESFQGKLGETKTCLLCRKTNQRADEKREKEHVRELANQNAKKPERKVVKKDWKEANYEKVAGYWLEARARLIESNLEGFLKRNSEQAKHWRDANPEKVKLINQQKNDNIDYHFVNYNRSAETKQLEFTITKGDFMDMVVLPCYYCGIIQSKGFNGIDRVNSTQGYKLDNVVSCCEMCNMMKGCLGPTIFIHRAEHIVTHLKMVNGTLYPDDFKDIITVNYKKYKMRASEQSIDFMISKEFLEEKTKESCYLCGKMPSQTHKNGLDRMDNTVGYIEDNCKSCCGNCNYIKRDNTYDAFMNKCMLIYHKHKKETKNDINGIEETRQIVKGNKLTDEQKREKERIRKQAQRDALRKKYGDEEYKKLHAKQIAEQRKKIKKIFEQLPK
;
A
#
# COMPACT_ATOMS: atom_id res chain seq x y z
N MET A 1 62.37 103.56 -50.38
CA MET A 1 60.89 103.48 -50.42
C MET A 1 60.45 102.13 -49.86
N SER A 2 59.46 102.09 -48.97
CA SER A 2 58.83 100.87 -48.45
C SER A 2 57.54 100.55 -49.20
N CYS A 3 57.11 99.28 -49.18
CA CYS A 3 55.89 98.86 -49.86
C CYS A 3 54.68 99.54 -49.22
N PRO A 4 53.83 100.26 -49.98
CA PRO A 4 52.72 101.04 -49.42
C PRO A 4 51.52 100.18 -49.01
N ALA A 5 51.49 98.89 -49.38
CA ALA A 5 50.39 97.98 -49.09
C ALA A 5 50.40 97.43 -47.65
N ARG A 6 49.25 96.92 -47.21
CA ARG A 6 49.06 96.28 -45.90
C ARG A 6 49.02 94.76 -46.01
N ASP A 7 49.46 94.06 -44.96
CA ASP A 7 49.35 92.60 -44.87
C ASP A 7 47.90 92.14 -44.60
N VAL A 8 47.69 90.82 -44.52
CA VAL A 8 46.36 90.22 -44.28
C VAL A 8 45.73 90.60 -42.94
N ASN A 9 46.53 91.13 -42.00
CA ASN A 9 46.10 91.59 -40.68
C ASN A 9 45.92 93.12 -40.64
N GLY A 10 46.14 93.82 -41.75
CA GLY A 10 46.01 95.27 -41.85
C GLY A 10 47.26 96.07 -41.43
N ASN A 11 48.39 95.41 -41.16
CA ASN A 11 49.63 96.09 -40.78
C ASN A 11 50.44 96.54 -42.00
N ALA A 12 51.26 97.59 -41.87
CA ALA A 12 52.14 98.05 -42.94
C ALA A 12 53.12 96.96 -43.40
N CYS A 13 53.29 96.80 -44.71
CA CYS A 13 54.21 95.81 -45.26
C CYS A 13 55.67 96.15 -44.87
N ARG A 14 56.38 95.17 -44.29
CA ARG A 14 57.77 95.33 -43.83
C ARG A 14 58.80 95.31 -44.97
N PHE A 15 58.38 95.15 -46.23
CA PHE A 15 59.27 95.05 -47.38
C PHE A 15 59.81 96.44 -47.80
N LYS A 16 61.13 96.56 -47.92
CA LYS A 16 61.82 97.78 -48.35
C LYS A 16 61.98 97.80 -49.88
N GLY A 17 60.91 98.11 -50.60
CA GLY A 17 60.84 98.28 -52.06
C GLY A 17 59.42 98.64 -52.49
N PRO A 18 59.17 99.00 -53.77
CA PRO A 18 57.87 99.52 -54.21
C PRO A 18 56.70 98.54 -53.96
N PHE A 19 56.84 97.25 -54.32
CA PHE A 19 55.86 96.20 -53.96
C PHE A 19 56.57 94.87 -53.68
N CYS A 20 56.15 94.14 -52.64
CA CYS A 20 56.66 92.79 -52.37
C CYS A 20 55.98 91.75 -53.28
N LYS A 21 56.52 90.53 -53.35
CA LYS A 21 55.96 89.43 -54.17
C LYS A 21 54.47 89.11 -53.92
N PHE A 22 53.97 89.46 -52.74
CA PHE A 22 52.57 89.26 -52.37
C PHE A 22 51.67 90.46 -52.67
N HIS A 23 52.24 91.64 -52.96
CA HIS A 23 51.49 92.86 -53.28
C HIS A 23 51.74 93.34 -54.72
N THR A 24 52.41 92.53 -55.55
CA THR A 24 52.68 92.85 -56.96
C THR A 24 51.42 93.10 -57.78
N TYR A 25 50.29 92.50 -57.41
CA TYR A 25 49.00 92.74 -58.07
C TYR A 25 48.39 94.13 -57.77
N MET A 26 49.00 94.91 -56.86
CA MET A 26 48.56 96.25 -56.49
C MET A 26 49.41 97.35 -57.15
N LYS A 27 50.31 97.00 -58.08
CA LYS A 27 51.19 97.96 -58.78
C LYS A 27 50.42 99.07 -59.49
N ASP A 28 49.23 98.74 -60.00
CA ASP A 28 48.38 99.67 -60.76
C ASP A 28 47.31 100.36 -59.88
N TYR A 29 47.41 100.23 -58.55
CA TYR A 29 46.46 100.87 -57.63
C TYR A 29 46.88 102.31 -57.35
N THR A 30 45.90 103.21 -57.33
CA THR A 30 46.13 104.57 -56.83
C THR A 30 46.42 104.55 -55.32
N PRO A 31 47.12 105.56 -54.76
CA PRO A 31 47.36 105.64 -53.31
C PRO A 31 46.08 105.54 -52.46
N GLU A 32 44.96 106.05 -52.98
CA GLU A 32 43.64 105.95 -52.37
C GLU A 32 43.10 104.51 -52.38
N MET A 33 43.25 103.78 -53.49
CA MET A 33 42.87 102.36 -53.59
C MET A 33 43.69 101.47 -52.66
N ILE A 34 44.97 101.78 -52.45
CA ILE A 34 45.83 101.04 -51.51
C ILE A 34 45.38 101.27 -50.06
N THR A 35 45.06 102.52 -49.71
CA THR A 35 44.60 102.89 -48.37
C THR A 35 43.26 102.25 -48.03
N ASN A 36 42.35 102.19 -49.02
CA ASN A 36 41.00 101.65 -48.87
C ASN A 36 40.88 100.15 -49.24
N SER A 37 42.00 99.44 -49.38
CA SER A 37 41.99 97.99 -49.65
C SER A 37 41.58 97.20 -48.41
N THR A 38 40.71 96.20 -48.61
CA THR A 38 40.21 95.30 -47.55
C THR A 38 40.47 93.83 -47.91
N LEU A 39 40.43 92.95 -46.89
CA LEU A 39 40.73 91.53 -47.07
C LEU A 39 39.58 90.79 -47.77
N CYS A 40 39.83 90.22 -48.95
CA CYS A 40 38.88 89.33 -49.61
C CYS A 40 38.66 88.06 -48.78
N THR A 41 37.41 87.76 -48.39
CA THR A 41 37.10 86.54 -47.60
C THR A 41 37.34 85.24 -48.37
N GLY A 42 37.34 85.30 -49.71
CA GLY A 42 37.55 84.16 -50.61
C GLY A 42 39.02 83.78 -50.79
N CYS A 43 39.85 84.70 -51.29
CA CYS A 43 41.28 84.42 -51.58
C CYS A 43 42.25 84.92 -50.51
N LYS A 44 41.76 85.60 -49.47
CA LYS A 44 42.56 86.14 -48.35
C LYS A 44 43.69 87.09 -48.81
N LYS A 45 43.46 87.84 -49.90
CA LYS A 45 44.34 88.92 -50.40
C LYS A 45 43.70 90.29 -50.14
N MET A 46 44.52 91.31 -49.86
CA MET A 46 44.10 92.71 -49.68
C MET A 46 43.78 93.33 -51.04
N LYS A 47 42.51 93.52 -51.37
CA LYS A 47 42.08 94.10 -52.66
C LYS A 47 41.24 95.35 -52.40
N TYR A 48 41.19 96.27 -53.35
CA TYR A 48 40.21 97.33 -53.33
C TYR A 48 38.85 96.72 -53.71
N LEU A 49 37.96 96.59 -52.74
CA LEU A 49 36.72 95.82 -52.89
C LEU A 49 35.50 96.67 -52.55
N THR A 50 34.46 96.56 -53.37
CA THR A 50 33.12 97.08 -53.05
C THR A 50 32.29 96.08 -52.22
N GLN A 51 32.72 94.82 -52.15
CA GLN A 51 32.05 93.72 -51.42
C GLN A 51 33.07 92.86 -50.67
N LYS A 52 32.62 91.99 -49.74
CA LYS A 52 33.53 91.15 -48.93
C LYS A 52 34.40 90.16 -49.74
N THR A 53 34.10 89.92 -51.01
CA THR A 53 34.82 89.00 -51.91
C THR A 53 35.20 89.67 -53.23
N CYS A 54 36.38 89.31 -53.77
CA CYS A 54 36.79 89.76 -55.10
C CYS A 54 36.01 89.03 -56.19
N GLU A 55 35.94 89.65 -57.36
CA GLU A 55 35.21 89.15 -58.52
C GLU A 55 35.63 87.73 -58.94
N GLU A 56 36.93 87.45 -58.99
CA GLU A 56 37.46 86.10 -59.24
C GLU A 56 36.96 85.05 -58.24
N CYS A 57 36.75 85.42 -56.97
CA CYS A 57 36.24 84.50 -55.95
C CYS A 57 34.73 84.32 -56.05
N ARG A 58 34.00 85.32 -56.53
CA ARG A 58 32.55 85.25 -56.77
C ARG A 58 32.22 84.26 -57.90
N ASN A 59 33.12 84.13 -58.88
CA ASN A 59 32.91 83.28 -60.05
C ASN A 59 33.41 81.82 -59.89
N ARG A 60 33.82 81.38 -58.68
CA ARG A 60 34.27 79.99 -58.44
C ARG A 60 33.09 79.06 -58.13
N VAL A 61 32.67 78.25 -59.11
CA VAL A 61 31.71 77.13 -58.92
C VAL A 61 32.46 75.84 -58.55
N LYS A 62 32.06 75.13 -57.48
CA LYS A 62 32.59 73.81 -57.09
C LYS A 62 31.59 72.69 -57.47
N PRO A 63 32.00 71.57 -58.10
CA PRO A 63 31.09 70.46 -58.43
C PRO A 63 30.72 69.63 -57.19
N LYS A 64 29.43 69.26 -57.05
CA LYS A 64 28.91 68.34 -56.02
C LYS A 64 28.97 66.88 -56.52
N LYS A 65 29.52 65.96 -55.72
CA LYS A 65 29.39 64.49 -55.93
C LYS A 65 28.14 63.98 -55.21
N GLU A 66 27.33 63.15 -55.86
CA GLU A 66 26.17 62.46 -55.26
C GLU A 66 26.60 61.45 -54.18
N ILE A 67 25.93 61.48 -53.01
CA ILE A 67 26.18 60.56 -51.89
C ILE A 67 25.01 59.57 -51.80
N ILE A 68 25.26 58.30 -52.09
CA ILE A 68 24.27 57.23 -51.95
C ILE A 68 24.11 56.86 -50.46
N VAL A 69 22.87 56.93 -49.97
CA VAL A 69 22.51 56.69 -48.56
C VAL A 69 22.17 55.21 -48.27
N CYS A 70 22.19 54.84 -46.99
CA CYS A 70 21.87 53.52 -46.46
C CYS A 70 20.40 53.12 -46.71
N ALA A 71 20.18 51.85 -47.08
CA ALA A 71 18.86 51.30 -47.41
C ALA A 71 17.90 51.12 -46.21
N LYS A 72 18.39 51.18 -44.97
CA LYS A 72 17.51 51.13 -43.79
C LYS A 72 16.66 52.40 -43.71
N GLN A 73 15.35 52.22 -43.48
CA GLN A 73 14.40 53.31 -43.26
C GLN A 73 14.92 54.31 -42.23
N ASP A 74 14.80 55.60 -42.56
CA ASP A 74 15.23 56.76 -41.76
C ASP A 74 16.73 56.88 -41.47
N CYS A 75 17.60 56.14 -42.19
CA CYS A 75 19.05 56.25 -42.05
C CYS A 75 19.67 57.24 -43.05
N LYS A 76 20.30 58.31 -42.54
CA LYS A 76 20.98 59.33 -43.37
C LYS A 76 22.47 59.06 -43.65
N PHE A 77 23.02 57.97 -43.11
CA PHE A 77 24.43 57.64 -43.27
C PHE A 77 24.72 57.09 -44.67
N LYS A 78 25.93 57.36 -45.21
CA LYS A 78 26.42 56.76 -46.45
C LYS A 78 26.43 55.23 -46.34
N LYS A 79 25.99 54.54 -47.39
CA LYS A 79 26.10 53.07 -47.46
C LYS A 79 27.55 52.62 -47.39
N SER A 80 27.76 51.38 -46.95
CA SER A 80 29.07 50.71 -47.03
C SER A 80 29.48 50.52 -48.49
N GLU A 81 30.78 50.32 -48.74
CA GLU A 81 31.29 49.94 -50.06
C GLU A 81 30.84 48.54 -50.46
N LEU A 82 30.60 47.67 -49.48
CA LEU A 82 30.31 46.24 -49.67
C LEU A 82 28.83 45.90 -49.78
N ASN A 83 27.93 46.73 -49.23
CA ASN A 83 26.50 46.43 -49.22
C ASN A 83 25.62 47.68 -49.09
N LYS A 84 24.31 47.47 -49.24
CA LYS A 84 23.29 48.53 -49.22
C LYS A 84 23.10 49.21 -47.85
N TYR A 85 23.74 48.73 -46.78
CA TYR A 85 23.62 49.28 -45.42
C TYR A 85 24.88 50.04 -44.98
N CYS A 86 24.73 51.01 -44.07
CA CYS A 86 25.89 51.67 -43.44
C CYS A 86 26.54 50.76 -42.39
N GLY A 87 27.73 51.13 -41.89
CA GLY A 87 28.45 50.35 -40.86
C GLY A 87 27.65 50.08 -39.57
N LYS A 88 26.65 50.91 -39.24
CA LYS A 88 25.76 50.71 -38.07
C LYS A 88 24.58 49.76 -38.34
N HIS A 89 24.28 49.46 -39.61
CA HIS A 89 23.13 48.66 -40.03
C HIS A 89 23.52 47.36 -40.73
N GLN A 90 24.74 46.88 -40.49
CA GLN A 90 25.21 45.59 -41.03
C GLN A 90 24.36 44.41 -40.53
N LEU A 91 23.67 44.55 -39.39
CA LEU A 91 22.72 43.53 -38.93
C LEU A 91 21.50 43.38 -39.87
N CYS A 92 21.10 44.45 -40.57
CA CYS A 92 20.00 44.39 -41.53
C CYS A 92 20.36 43.49 -42.71
N LEU A 93 21.62 43.42 -43.11
CA LEU A 93 22.08 42.47 -44.13
C LEU A 93 21.81 41.03 -43.70
N PHE A 94 22.21 40.67 -42.48
CA PHE A 94 21.97 39.33 -41.94
C PHE A 94 20.48 38.99 -41.81
N ILE A 95 19.64 39.98 -41.45
CA ILE A 95 18.19 39.80 -41.36
C ILE A 95 17.59 39.56 -42.75
N ASP A 96 18.01 40.34 -43.75
CA ASP A 96 17.58 40.19 -45.13
C ASP A 96 18.00 38.82 -45.69
N GLU A 97 19.27 38.43 -45.56
CA GLU A 97 19.79 37.11 -45.97
C GLU A 97 19.01 35.97 -45.32
N THR A 98 18.70 36.10 -44.01
CA THR A 98 17.89 35.10 -43.30
C THR A 98 16.47 35.01 -43.86
N THR A 99 15.90 36.14 -44.25
CA THR A 99 14.54 36.22 -44.80
C THR A 99 14.49 35.66 -46.22
N GLU A 100 15.51 35.91 -47.03
CA GLU A 100 15.68 35.33 -48.37
C GLU A 100 15.77 33.80 -48.32
N LEU A 101 16.35 33.24 -47.26
CA LEU A 101 16.38 31.80 -47.00
C LEU A 101 15.03 31.23 -46.50
N GLY A 102 13.97 32.04 -46.39
CA GLY A 102 12.68 31.61 -45.86
C GLY A 102 12.68 31.33 -44.36
N LEU A 103 13.64 31.90 -43.62
CA LEU A 103 13.80 31.74 -42.17
C LEU A 103 13.55 33.07 -41.45
N LYS A 104 13.42 33.02 -40.12
CA LYS A 104 13.40 34.20 -39.24
C LYS A 104 14.60 34.23 -38.31
N CYS A 105 15.11 35.41 -38.01
CA CYS A 105 16.14 35.56 -36.97
C CYS A 105 15.57 35.29 -35.56
N CYS A 106 16.41 34.77 -34.66
CA CYS A 106 16.12 34.78 -33.22
C CYS A 106 15.81 36.20 -32.73
N VAL A 107 14.82 36.38 -31.85
CA VAL A 107 14.48 37.69 -31.24
C VAL A 107 15.67 38.37 -30.55
N ASN A 108 16.62 37.58 -30.05
CA ASN A 108 17.85 38.10 -29.44
C ASN A 108 18.92 38.50 -30.47
N VAL A 109 18.58 38.64 -31.76
CA VAL A 109 19.50 39.10 -32.82
C VAL A 109 20.09 40.47 -32.53
N ASN A 110 19.29 41.37 -31.97
CA ASN A 110 19.72 42.69 -31.51
C ASN A 110 20.62 42.63 -30.26
N ARG A 111 20.67 41.48 -29.58
CA ARG A 111 21.52 41.21 -28.40
C ARG A 111 22.74 40.34 -28.75
N GLY A 112 23.04 40.18 -30.04
CA GLY A 112 24.21 39.45 -30.52
C GLY A 112 23.95 38.01 -31.00
N CYS A 113 22.72 37.49 -30.90
CA CYS A 113 22.42 36.16 -31.43
C CYS A 113 22.42 36.16 -32.97
N ARG A 114 22.92 35.10 -33.61
CA ARG A 114 22.93 34.94 -35.08
C ARG A 114 22.30 33.63 -35.54
N ASN A 115 21.42 33.05 -34.72
CA ASN A 115 20.71 31.84 -35.11
C ASN A 115 19.49 32.18 -35.97
N GLN A 116 19.35 31.44 -37.07
CA GLN A 116 18.21 31.46 -37.98
C GLN A 116 17.24 30.34 -37.56
N LEU A 117 15.94 30.62 -37.62
CA LEU A 117 14.87 29.76 -37.12
C LEU A 117 13.82 29.57 -38.19
N HIS A 118 13.11 28.46 -38.15
CA HIS A 118 11.94 28.25 -39.00
C HIS A 118 10.85 29.29 -38.70
N LEU A 119 10.04 29.64 -39.71
CA LEU A 119 8.97 30.64 -39.59
C LEU A 119 7.93 30.22 -38.54
N SER A 120 7.53 28.94 -38.54
CA SER A 120 6.66 28.36 -37.51
C SER A 120 7.47 27.94 -36.27
N GLY A 121 6.87 28.08 -35.08
CA GLY A 121 7.50 27.71 -33.81
C GLY A 121 8.11 28.88 -33.04
N TYR A 122 9.08 28.58 -32.18
CA TYR A 122 9.61 29.53 -31.20
C TYR A 122 10.26 30.78 -31.83
N THR A 123 10.20 31.88 -31.09
CA THR A 123 10.81 33.16 -31.49
C THR A 123 12.27 33.31 -31.03
N LYS A 124 12.72 32.46 -30.10
CA LYS A 124 14.10 32.38 -29.61
C LYS A 124 14.68 31.02 -29.97
N CYS A 125 15.98 31.00 -30.27
CA CYS A 125 16.69 29.75 -30.49
C CYS A 125 16.82 28.93 -29.20
N GLU A 126 17.06 27.63 -29.33
CA GLU A 126 17.18 26.70 -28.20
C GLU A 126 18.23 27.16 -27.17
N HIS A 127 19.37 27.66 -27.63
CA HIS A 127 20.41 28.20 -26.76
C HIS A 127 19.91 29.39 -25.93
N CYS A 128 19.30 30.39 -26.56
CA CYS A 128 18.73 31.54 -25.85
C CYS A 128 17.61 31.11 -24.88
N LEU A 129 16.78 30.14 -25.26
CA LEU A 129 15.75 29.58 -24.39
C LEU A 129 16.34 28.85 -23.19
N LYS A 130 17.42 28.09 -23.38
CA LYS A 130 18.13 27.41 -22.29
C LYS A 130 18.70 28.42 -21.29
N THR A 131 19.39 29.46 -21.76
CA THR A 131 19.91 30.53 -20.90
C THR A 131 18.80 31.26 -20.14
N ASP A 132 17.66 31.55 -20.79
CA ASP A 132 16.53 32.18 -20.12
C ASP A 132 15.92 31.26 -19.05
N ARG A 133 15.83 29.95 -19.32
CA ARG A 133 15.35 28.95 -18.34
C ARG A 133 16.28 28.86 -17.15
N GLU A 134 17.60 28.82 -17.35
CA GLU A 134 18.58 28.77 -16.27
C GLU A 134 18.46 30.00 -15.36
N LYS A 135 18.39 31.21 -15.95
CA LYS A 135 18.18 32.45 -15.19
C LYS A 135 16.86 32.47 -14.43
N ASP A 136 15.77 31.96 -15.00
CA ASP A 136 14.47 31.85 -14.31
C ASP A 136 14.53 30.83 -13.17
N HIS A 137 15.20 29.69 -13.39
CA HIS A 137 15.44 28.67 -12.35
C HIS A 137 16.25 29.23 -11.18
N GLU A 138 17.35 29.93 -11.43
CA GLU A 138 18.16 30.60 -10.40
C GLU A 138 17.33 31.62 -9.61
N LYS A 139 16.57 32.48 -10.31
CA LYS A 139 15.71 33.50 -9.67
C LYS A 139 14.64 32.91 -8.76
N ARG A 140 14.05 31.78 -9.16
CA ARG A 140 13.03 31.06 -8.39
C ARG A 140 13.61 30.15 -7.31
N GLY A 141 14.86 29.72 -7.47
CA GLY A 141 15.60 28.92 -6.49
C GLY A 141 16.17 29.72 -5.32
N ALA A 142 16.32 31.04 -5.47
CA ALA A 142 16.74 31.93 -4.39
C ALA A 142 15.74 31.94 -3.21
N GLU A 143 16.24 32.17 -1.99
CA GLU A 143 15.42 32.19 -0.77
C GLU A 143 14.23 33.17 -0.86
N VAL A 144 13.14 32.78 -0.20
CA VAL A 144 11.91 33.57 -0.18
C VAL A 144 12.09 34.75 0.77
N ILE A 145 12.33 35.92 0.19
CA ILE A 145 12.36 37.18 0.92
C ILE A 145 10.95 37.46 1.49
N LYS A 146 10.85 37.55 2.82
CA LYS A 146 9.63 37.90 3.56
C LYS A 146 10.00 39.00 4.55
N THR A 147 9.34 40.15 4.43
CA THR A 147 9.40 41.26 5.39
C THR A 147 8.13 41.23 6.25
N GLU A 148 7.99 42.16 7.20
CA GLU A 148 6.78 42.26 8.04
C GLU A 148 5.52 42.55 7.21
N THR A 149 5.65 43.29 6.10
CA THR A 149 4.53 43.76 5.28
C THR A 149 4.43 43.09 3.90
N GLU A 150 5.54 42.56 3.38
CA GLU A 150 5.63 42.03 2.02
C GLU A 150 6.27 40.64 1.96
N LYS A 151 5.91 39.89 0.91
CA LYS A 151 6.47 38.57 0.64
C LYS A 151 6.74 38.39 -0.84
N LYS A 152 7.86 37.75 -1.18
CA LYS A 152 8.24 37.46 -2.56
C LYS A 152 7.41 36.29 -3.10
N CYS A 153 6.76 36.50 -4.24
CA CYS A 153 6.00 35.45 -4.92
C CYS A 153 6.92 34.43 -5.60
N SER A 154 6.69 33.12 -5.39
CA SER A 154 7.50 32.06 -5.99
C SER A 154 7.32 31.85 -7.50
N ILE A 155 6.38 32.57 -8.14
CA ILE A 155 6.13 32.51 -9.58
C ILE A 155 6.69 33.75 -10.28
N CYS A 156 6.18 34.94 -9.95
CA CYS A 156 6.63 36.17 -10.61
C CYS A 156 7.92 36.74 -10.00
N CYS A 157 8.38 36.23 -8.85
CA CYS A 157 9.56 36.70 -8.13
C CYS A 157 9.50 38.18 -7.66
N ILE A 158 8.31 38.77 -7.60
CA ILE A 158 8.08 40.17 -7.17
C ILE A 158 7.57 40.16 -5.72
N LEU A 159 8.03 41.13 -4.90
CA LEU A 159 7.50 41.43 -3.57
C LEU A 159 6.06 41.94 -3.67
N LYS A 160 5.17 41.36 -2.88
CA LYS A 160 3.75 41.74 -2.83
C LYS A 160 3.28 41.82 -1.38
N PRO A 161 2.23 42.60 -1.10
CA PRO A 161 1.66 42.66 0.25
C PRO A 161 1.25 41.28 0.77
N MET A 162 1.42 41.04 2.07
CA MET A 162 1.10 39.76 2.72
C MET A 162 -0.34 39.28 2.45
N GLU A 163 -1.30 40.21 2.36
CA GLU A 163 -2.71 39.91 2.03
C GLU A 163 -2.87 39.15 0.69
N SER A 164 -2.00 39.43 -0.28
CA SER A 164 -2.01 38.75 -1.58
C SER A 164 -1.69 37.26 -1.48
N PHE A 165 -1.23 36.76 -0.33
CA PHE A 165 -0.85 35.38 -0.11
C PHE A 165 -1.91 34.54 0.61
N GLN A 166 -3.06 35.10 0.98
CA GLN A 166 -4.13 34.33 1.63
C GLN A 166 -4.86 33.41 0.64
N GLY A 167 -4.87 32.10 0.92
CA GLY A 167 -5.59 31.07 0.17
C GLY A 167 -6.68 30.39 1.00
N LYS A 168 -7.43 29.46 0.38
CA LYS A 168 -8.54 28.73 1.02
C LYS A 168 -8.11 27.88 2.23
N LEU A 169 -6.86 27.43 2.23
CA LEU A 169 -6.28 26.55 3.28
C LEU A 169 -5.19 27.28 4.10
N GLY A 170 -5.13 28.61 4.02
CA GLY A 170 -4.13 29.44 4.71
C GLY A 170 -3.13 30.14 3.79
N GLU A 171 -1.98 30.55 4.36
CA GLU A 171 -0.93 31.32 3.68
C GLU A 171 -0.29 30.52 2.53
N THR A 172 -0.15 31.14 1.36
CA THR A 172 0.40 30.52 0.16
C THR A 172 1.80 31.08 -0.19
N LYS A 173 2.52 30.40 -1.09
CA LYS A 173 3.85 30.85 -1.59
C LYS A 173 3.76 31.75 -2.83
N THR A 174 2.58 31.86 -3.43
CA THR A 174 2.34 32.56 -4.69
C THR A 174 1.36 33.70 -4.46
N CYS A 175 1.47 34.83 -5.17
CA CYS A 175 0.54 35.94 -5.01
C CYS A 175 -0.81 35.66 -5.71
N LEU A 176 -1.86 36.38 -5.31
CA LEU A 176 -3.23 36.23 -5.81
C LEU A 176 -3.32 36.28 -7.35
N LEU A 177 -2.59 37.21 -7.97
CA LEU A 177 -2.58 37.35 -9.43
C LEU A 177 -2.03 36.10 -10.11
N CYS A 178 -0.87 35.60 -9.67
CA CYS A 178 -0.29 34.37 -10.22
C CYS A 178 -1.19 33.15 -9.98
N ARG A 179 -1.87 33.07 -8.83
CA ARG A 179 -2.85 32.00 -8.55
C ARG A 179 -4.02 32.04 -9.53
N LYS A 180 -4.62 33.22 -9.75
CA LYS A 180 -5.73 33.41 -10.71
C LYS A 180 -5.30 33.09 -12.14
N THR A 181 -4.10 33.50 -12.55
CA THR A 181 -3.56 33.16 -13.87
C THR A 181 -3.37 31.66 -14.03
N ASN A 182 -2.80 30.98 -13.02
CA ASN A 182 -2.65 29.53 -13.05
C ASN A 182 -3.99 28.82 -13.10
N GLN A 183 -4.99 29.29 -12.34
CA GLN A 183 -6.34 28.73 -12.34
C GLN A 183 -6.97 28.77 -13.75
N ARG A 184 -6.89 29.91 -14.44
CA ARG A 184 -7.38 30.05 -15.83
C ARG A 184 -6.63 29.13 -16.80
N ALA A 185 -5.34 28.90 -16.57
CA ALA A 185 -4.55 27.97 -17.36
C ALA A 185 -4.87 26.50 -17.03
N ASP A 186 -5.18 26.18 -15.77
CA ASP A 186 -5.65 24.86 -15.32
C ASP A 186 -7.03 24.53 -15.92
N GLU A 187 -7.93 25.51 -16.05
CA GLU A 187 -9.25 25.34 -16.68
C GLU A 187 -9.17 24.91 -18.15
N LYS A 188 -8.13 25.35 -18.87
CA LYS A 188 -7.87 24.99 -20.26
C LYS A 188 -7.07 23.68 -20.42
N ARG A 189 -6.56 23.11 -19.33
CA ARG A 189 -5.76 21.88 -19.38
C ARG A 189 -6.65 20.66 -19.46
N GLU A 190 -6.31 19.77 -20.37
CA GLU A 190 -6.97 18.47 -20.48
C GLU A 190 -6.63 17.61 -19.25
N LYS A 191 -7.67 17.26 -18.48
CA LYS A 191 -7.51 16.56 -17.19
C LYS A 191 -6.89 15.17 -17.33
N GLU A 192 -7.10 14.50 -18.44
CA GLU A 192 -6.56 13.16 -18.70
C GLU A 192 -5.07 13.22 -19.01
N HIS A 193 -4.66 14.11 -19.91
CA HIS A 193 -3.26 14.39 -20.19
C HIS A 193 -2.46 14.76 -18.92
N VAL A 194 -3.01 15.62 -18.06
CA VAL A 194 -2.36 15.98 -16.79
C VAL A 194 -2.20 14.77 -15.86
N ARG A 195 -3.22 13.91 -15.78
CA ARG A 195 -3.16 12.68 -14.96
C ARG A 195 -2.12 11.71 -15.50
N GLU A 196 -2.04 11.55 -16.81
CA GLU A 196 -1.06 10.66 -17.43
C GLU A 196 0.37 11.17 -17.22
N LEU A 197 0.63 12.46 -17.40
CA LEU A 197 1.92 13.05 -17.06
C LEU A 197 2.27 12.87 -15.58
N ALA A 198 1.30 12.98 -14.67
CA ALA A 198 1.52 12.73 -13.25
C ALA A 198 1.88 11.25 -12.98
N ASN A 199 1.21 10.31 -13.66
CA ASN A 199 1.51 8.88 -13.57
C ASN A 199 2.93 8.56 -14.07
N GLN A 200 3.31 9.10 -15.23
CA GLN A 200 4.65 8.94 -15.78
C GLN A 200 5.73 9.49 -14.82
N ASN A 201 5.50 10.69 -14.27
CA ASN A 201 6.40 11.27 -13.28
C ASN A 201 6.47 10.45 -11.98
N ALA A 202 5.37 9.87 -11.52
CA ALA A 202 5.34 9.02 -10.33
C ALA A 202 6.07 7.68 -10.54
N LYS A 203 6.19 7.21 -11.80
CA LYS A 203 6.91 5.98 -12.15
C LYS A 203 8.44 6.15 -12.11
N LYS A 204 8.96 7.40 -12.15
CA LYS A 204 10.39 7.70 -12.11
C LYS A 204 11.07 7.07 -10.87
N PRO A 205 12.21 6.38 -11.02
CA PRO A 205 12.90 5.69 -9.91
C PRO A 205 13.21 6.61 -8.72
N GLU A 206 13.77 7.79 -8.98
CA GLU A 206 14.09 8.80 -7.95
C GLU A 206 12.86 9.16 -7.10
N ARG A 207 11.70 9.30 -7.75
CA ARG A 207 10.43 9.65 -7.08
C ARG A 207 9.90 8.48 -6.25
N LYS A 208 10.10 7.25 -6.68
CA LYS A 208 9.75 6.04 -5.91
C LYS A 208 10.61 5.93 -4.65
N VAL A 209 11.91 6.22 -4.75
CA VAL A 209 12.84 6.23 -3.59
C VAL A 209 12.42 7.30 -2.58
N VAL A 210 12.27 8.56 -3.01
CA VAL A 210 11.82 9.65 -2.14
C VAL A 210 10.48 9.33 -1.45
N LYS A 211 9.53 8.73 -2.19
CA LYS A 211 8.24 8.33 -1.63
C LYS A 211 8.37 7.19 -0.62
N LYS A 212 9.30 6.25 -0.85
CA LYS A 212 9.60 5.14 0.07
C LYS A 212 10.22 5.69 1.35
N ASP A 213 11.21 6.56 1.25
CA ASP A 213 11.92 7.14 2.39
C ASP A 213 10.98 8.00 3.22
N TRP A 214 10.14 8.81 2.56
CA TRP A 214 9.11 9.58 3.27
C TRP A 214 8.14 8.68 4.03
N LYS A 215 7.66 7.58 3.42
CA LYS A 215 6.76 6.63 4.08
C LYS A 215 7.42 5.98 5.29
N GLU A 216 8.70 5.64 5.19
CA GLU A 216 9.46 5.03 6.27
C GLU A 216 9.68 6.02 7.42
N ALA A 217 10.05 7.26 7.12
CA ALA A 217 10.21 8.32 8.10
C ALA A 217 8.88 8.74 8.76
N ASN A 218 7.75 8.60 8.07
CA ASN A 218 6.43 9.06 8.50
C ASN A 218 5.43 7.89 8.64
N TYR A 219 5.89 6.72 9.09
CA TYR A 219 5.05 5.52 9.06
C TYR A 219 3.79 5.61 9.94
N GLU A 220 3.85 6.36 11.04
CA GLU A 220 2.68 6.64 11.89
C GLU A 220 1.57 7.35 11.09
N LYS A 221 1.94 8.36 10.29
CA LYS A 221 1.01 9.07 9.40
C LYS A 221 0.43 8.15 8.33
N VAL A 222 1.25 7.23 7.81
CA VAL A 222 0.80 6.21 6.85
C VAL A 222 -0.21 5.26 7.49
N ALA A 223 0.07 4.77 8.70
CA ALA A 223 -0.85 3.93 9.46
C ALA A 223 -2.17 4.66 9.76
N GLY A 224 -2.09 5.94 10.16
CA GLY A 224 -3.25 6.81 10.34
C GLY A 224 -4.14 6.86 9.09
N TYR A 225 -3.56 7.07 7.91
CA TYR A 225 -4.33 7.05 6.66
C TYR A 225 -5.05 5.72 6.39
N TRP A 226 -4.45 4.59 6.74
CA TRP A 226 -5.09 3.29 6.60
C TRP A 226 -6.24 3.09 7.59
N LEU A 227 -6.09 3.56 8.83
CA LEU A 227 -7.14 3.51 9.84
C LEU A 227 -8.31 4.41 9.47
N GLU A 228 -8.03 5.61 8.97
CA GLU A 228 -9.05 6.52 8.43
C GLU A 228 -9.79 5.93 7.23
N ALA A 229 -9.06 5.35 6.28
CA ALA A 229 -9.67 4.68 5.14
C ALA A 229 -10.55 3.50 5.57
N ARG A 230 -10.09 2.74 6.57
CA ARG A 230 -10.86 1.63 7.15
C ARG A 230 -12.12 2.13 7.88
N ALA A 231 -12.02 3.20 8.66
CA ALA A 231 -13.16 3.80 9.37
C ALA A 231 -14.25 4.22 8.37
N ARG A 232 -13.89 4.93 7.30
CA ARG A 232 -14.83 5.31 6.23
C ARG A 232 -15.49 4.12 5.56
N LEU A 233 -14.76 3.02 5.34
CA LEU A 233 -15.32 1.79 4.75
C LEU A 233 -16.30 1.09 5.71
N ILE A 234 -15.97 1.06 7.00
CA ILE A 234 -16.83 0.49 8.05
C ILE A 234 -18.13 1.29 8.18
N GLU A 235 -18.03 2.62 8.12
CA GLU A 235 -19.18 3.51 8.19
C GLU A 235 -20.06 3.41 6.94
N SER A 236 -19.47 3.50 5.75
CA SER A 236 -20.21 3.50 4.48
C SER A 236 -20.75 2.12 4.07
N ASN A 237 -19.98 1.04 4.25
CA ASN A 237 -20.36 -0.30 3.83
C ASN A 237 -19.68 -1.38 4.69
N LEU A 238 -20.21 -1.55 5.90
CA LEU A 238 -19.75 -2.54 6.86
C LEU A 238 -19.78 -3.97 6.31
N GLU A 239 -20.86 -4.36 5.62
CA GLU A 239 -21.02 -5.73 5.13
C GLU A 239 -20.00 -6.06 4.04
N GLY A 240 -19.81 -5.15 3.09
CA GLY A 240 -18.78 -5.27 2.06
C GLY A 240 -17.36 -5.29 2.64
N PHE A 241 -17.11 -4.52 3.71
CA PHE A 241 -15.83 -4.58 4.43
C PHE A 241 -15.60 -5.96 5.08
N LEU A 242 -16.59 -6.49 5.80
CA LEU A 242 -16.49 -7.80 6.46
C LEU A 242 -16.34 -8.93 5.44
N LYS A 243 -17.05 -8.87 4.32
CA LYS A 243 -16.95 -9.85 3.23
C LYS A 243 -15.53 -9.90 2.65
N ARG A 244 -14.97 -8.75 2.27
CA ARG A 244 -13.59 -8.66 1.77
C ARG A 244 -12.57 -9.16 2.78
N ASN A 245 -12.76 -8.84 4.07
CA ASN A 245 -11.85 -9.31 5.12
C ASN A 245 -11.92 -10.84 5.30
N SER A 246 -13.12 -11.43 5.19
CA SER A 246 -13.32 -12.88 5.23
C SER A 246 -12.65 -13.58 4.04
N GLU A 247 -12.81 -13.02 2.84
CA GLU A 247 -12.16 -13.52 1.61
C GLU A 247 -10.63 -13.44 1.73
N GLN A 248 -10.09 -12.31 2.18
CA GLN A 248 -8.65 -12.14 2.40
C GLN A 248 -8.12 -13.13 3.43
N ALA A 249 -8.86 -13.38 4.50
CA ALA A 249 -8.50 -14.37 5.52
C ALA A 249 -8.54 -15.80 4.95
N LYS A 250 -9.48 -16.11 4.04
CA LYS A 250 -9.52 -17.39 3.33
C LYS A 250 -8.28 -17.54 2.44
N HIS A 251 -8.01 -16.56 1.58
CA HIS A 251 -6.81 -16.57 0.73
C HIS A 251 -5.52 -16.70 1.55
N TRP A 252 -5.45 -16.07 2.73
CA TRP A 252 -4.30 -16.23 3.61
C TRP A 252 -4.16 -17.66 4.13
N ARG A 253 -5.24 -18.31 4.55
CA ARG A 253 -5.22 -19.71 5.02
C ARG A 253 -4.80 -20.65 3.90
N ASP A 254 -5.38 -20.46 2.71
CA ASP A 254 -5.09 -21.29 1.53
C ASP A 254 -3.63 -21.13 1.08
N ALA A 255 -3.08 -19.91 1.16
CA ALA A 255 -1.67 -19.64 0.82
C ALA A 255 -0.67 -19.97 1.95
N ASN A 256 -1.13 -20.26 3.18
CA ASN A 256 -0.25 -20.51 4.34
C ASN A 256 -0.70 -21.74 5.16
N PRO A 257 -0.85 -22.94 4.56
CA PRO A 257 -1.36 -24.12 5.25
C PRO A 257 -0.52 -24.53 6.48
N GLU A 258 0.81 -24.45 6.38
CA GLU A 258 1.71 -24.79 7.50
C GLU A 258 1.53 -23.85 8.70
N LYS A 259 1.34 -22.54 8.46
CA LYS A 259 1.06 -21.60 9.55
C LYS A 259 -0.30 -21.86 10.17
N VAL A 260 -1.29 -22.27 9.39
CA VAL A 260 -2.61 -22.65 9.90
C VAL A 260 -2.49 -23.88 10.80
N LYS A 261 -1.72 -24.89 10.39
CA LYS A 261 -1.45 -26.09 11.19
C LYS A 261 -0.80 -25.73 12.52
N LEU A 262 0.24 -24.88 12.50
CA LEU A 262 0.91 -24.39 13.70
C LEU A 262 -0.04 -23.63 14.64
N ILE A 263 -0.86 -22.72 14.10
CA ILE A 263 -1.85 -21.96 14.89
C ILE A 263 -2.87 -22.89 15.54
N ASN A 264 -3.34 -23.91 14.81
CA ASN A 264 -4.29 -24.88 15.35
C ASN A 264 -3.65 -25.73 16.45
N GLN A 265 -2.39 -26.13 16.28
CA GLN A 265 -1.64 -26.84 17.31
C GLN A 265 -1.46 -25.98 18.57
N GLN A 266 -1.04 -24.73 18.43
CA GLN A 266 -0.93 -23.79 19.55
C GLN A 266 -2.25 -23.60 20.31
N LYS A 267 -3.40 -23.62 19.61
CA LYS A 267 -4.71 -23.60 20.27
C LYS A 267 -5.02 -24.90 20.99
N ASN A 268 -4.68 -26.04 20.39
CA ASN A 268 -4.89 -27.36 20.97
C ASN A 268 -4.03 -27.60 22.22
N ASP A 269 -2.88 -26.94 22.30
CA ASP A 269 -1.95 -27.01 23.43
C ASP A 269 -2.25 -25.94 24.51
N ASN A 270 -3.25 -25.07 24.29
CA ASN A 270 -3.60 -24.00 25.20
C ASN A 270 -4.76 -24.39 26.12
N ILE A 271 -4.47 -24.58 27.41
CA ILE A 271 -5.47 -24.97 28.44
C ILE A 271 -6.62 -23.94 28.56
N ASP A 272 -6.33 -22.64 28.46
CA ASP A 272 -7.35 -21.59 28.52
C ASP A 272 -8.36 -21.70 27.38
N TYR A 273 -7.86 -22.06 26.20
CA TYR A 273 -8.72 -22.28 25.04
C TYR A 273 -9.68 -23.45 25.26
N HIS A 274 -9.23 -24.54 25.92
CA HIS A 274 -10.09 -25.67 26.28
C HIS A 274 -11.16 -25.28 27.29
N PHE A 275 -10.82 -24.55 28.35
CA PHE A 275 -11.80 -24.07 29.34
C PHE A 275 -12.93 -23.28 28.68
N VAL A 276 -12.59 -22.33 27.80
CA VAL A 276 -13.57 -21.53 27.04
C VAL A 276 -14.45 -22.42 26.14
N ASN A 277 -13.88 -23.45 25.53
CA ASN A 277 -14.64 -24.39 24.70
C ASN A 277 -15.61 -25.25 25.52
N TYR A 278 -15.18 -25.73 26.69
CA TYR A 278 -16.04 -26.47 27.61
C TYR A 278 -17.22 -25.63 28.07
N ASN A 279 -16.98 -24.39 28.49
CA ASN A 279 -18.03 -23.47 28.90
C ASN A 279 -19.04 -23.20 27.76
N ARG A 280 -18.55 -22.86 26.56
CA ARG A 280 -19.41 -22.65 25.37
C ARG A 280 -20.21 -23.91 24.99
N SER A 281 -19.60 -25.09 25.11
CA SER A 281 -20.24 -26.37 24.84
C SER A 281 -21.35 -26.65 25.86
N ALA A 282 -21.11 -26.35 27.14
CA ALA A 282 -22.09 -26.46 28.21
C ALA A 282 -23.29 -25.53 27.96
N GLU A 283 -23.06 -24.25 27.64
CA GLU A 283 -24.12 -23.29 27.28
C GLU A 283 -24.99 -23.79 26.12
N THR A 284 -24.38 -24.37 25.08
CA THR A 284 -25.10 -24.85 23.89
C THR A 284 -25.93 -26.11 24.21
N LYS A 285 -25.44 -26.93 25.13
CA LYS A 285 -26.09 -28.16 25.61
C LYS A 285 -27.03 -27.91 26.81
N GLN A 286 -27.15 -26.66 27.26
CA GLN A 286 -27.89 -26.25 28.46
C GLN A 286 -27.47 -27.05 29.70
N LEU A 287 -26.16 -27.20 29.87
CA LEU A 287 -25.57 -27.85 31.02
C LEU A 287 -25.08 -26.77 31.99
N GLU A 288 -25.37 -26.98 33.26
CA GLU A 288 -24.79 -26.19 34.34
C GLU A 288 -23.26 -26.30 34.30
N PHE A 289 -22.55 -25.20 34.52
CA PHE A 289 -21.09 -25.14 34.52
C PHE A 289 -20.63 -24.32 35.73
N THR A 290 -20.30 -24.99 36.84
CA THR A 290 -19.92 -24.36 38.11
C THR A 290 -18.44 -24.46 38.44
N ILE A 291 -17.68 -25.26 37.68
CA ILE A 291 -16.24 -25.43 37.87
C ILE A 291 -15.52 -24.11 37.61
N THR A 292 -14.63 -23.71 38.51
CA THR A 292 -13.80 -22.51 38.30
C THR A 292 -12.66 -22.78 37.33
N LYS A 293 -12.06 -21.71 36.79
CA LYS A 293 -10.88 -21.86 35.91
C LYS A 293 -9.70 -22.54 36.63
N GLY A 294 -9.51 -22.26 37.92
CA GLY A 294 -8.47 -22.88 38.74
C GLY A 294 -8.68 -24.40 38.88
N ASP A 295 -9.87 -24.80 39.34
CA ASP A 295 -10.22 -26.22 39.48
C ASP A 295 -10.07 -26.99 38.15
N PHE A 296 -10.45 -26.37 37.04
CA PHE A 296 -10.25 -26.96 35.72
C PHE A 296 -8.78 -27.19 35.39
N MET A 297 -7.92 -26.20 35.64
CA MET A 297 -6.48 -26.30 35.39
C MET A 297 -5.83 -27.38 36.23
N ASP A 298 -6.19 -27.45 37.51
CA ASP A 298 -5.68 -28.48 38.43
C ASP A 298 -6.15 -29.87 38.04
N MET A 299 -7.37 -30.00 37.52
CA MET A 299 -7.93 -31.28 37.11
C MET A 299 -7.32 -31.82 35.80
N VAL A 300 -7.14 -30.98 34.78
CA VAL A 300 -6.71 -31.48 33.45
C VAL A 300 -5.26 -31.99 33.43
N VAL A 301 -4.43 -31.62 34.40
CA VAL A 301 -3.05 -32.13 34.50
C VAL A 301 -2.97 -33.47 35.22
N LEU A 302 -4.06 -33.94 35.84
CA LEU A 302 -4.11 -35.25 36.46
C LEU A 302 -4.13 -36.36 35.41
N PRO A 303 -3.60 -37.56 35.74
CA PRO A 303 -3.78 -38.76 34.93
C PRO A 303 -5.26 -39.03 34.62
N CYS A 304 -5.55 -39.58 33.44
CA CYS A 304 -6.90 -39.95 33.04
C CYS A 304 -7.48 -40.93 34.06
N TYR A 305 -8.67 -40.64 34.59
CA TYR A 305 -9.36 -41.46 35.58
C TYR A 305 -9.50 -42.92 35.12
N TYR A 306 -9.83 -43.12 33.85
CA TYR A 306 -10.12 -44.44 33.29
C TYR A 306 -8.87 -45.27 32.91
N CYS A 307 -7.86 -44.64 32.30
CA CYS A 307 -6.71 -45.39 31.74
C CYS A 307 -5.34 -44.97 32.28
N GLY A 308 -5.30 -43.99 33.19
CA GLY A 308 -4.08 -43.56 33.88
C GLY A 308 -3.08 -42.77 33.04
N ILE A 309 -3.36 -42.45 31.77
CA ILE A 309 -2.40 -41.71 30.93
C ILE A 309 -2.54 -40.19 31.08
N ILE A 310 -1.43 -39.50 30.80
CA ILE A 310 -1.42 -38.08 30.44
C ILE A 310 -1.09 -38.00 28.95
N GLN A 311 -1.86 -37.21 28.19
CA GLN A 311 -1.61 -37.03 26.76
C GLN A 311 -0.26 -36.35 26.48
N SER A 312 0.29 -36.56 25.29
CA SER A 312 1.59 -36.00 24.86
C SER A 312 1.69 -34.47 24.99
N LYS A 313 0.57 -33.76 24.85
CA LYS A 313 0.47 -32.30 25.03
C LYS A 313 0.59 -31.83 26.50
N GLY A 314 0.75 -32.75 27.45
CA GLY A 314 0.98 -32.47 28.87
C GLY A 314 -0.28 -32.32 29.73
N PHE A 315 -1.48 -32.38 29.13
CA PHE A 315 -2.75 -32.33 29.86
C PHE A 315 -3.87 -33.07 29.12
N ASN A 316 -4.86 -33.52 29.88
CA ASN A 316 -6.07 -34.21 29.44
C ASN A 316 -7.24 -33.23 29.24
N GLY A 317 -8.43 -33.76 28.97
CA GLY A 317 -9.68 -33.01 29.15
C GLY A 317 -10.34 -33.38 30.47
N ILE A 318 -11.62 -33.03 30.58
CA ILE A 318 -12.51 -33.52 31.62
C ILE A 318 -13.66 -34.32 30.99
N ASP A 319 -14.09 -35.36 31.68
CA ASP A 319 -15.31 -36.11 31.38
C ASP A 319 -16.33 -35.93 32.51
N ARG A 320 -17.61 -35.99 32.15
CA ARG A 320 -18.71 -35.97 33.13
C ARG A 320 -19.05 -37.41 33.50
N VAL A 321 -18.84 -37.76 34.77
CA VAL A 321 -19.10 -39.10 35.29
C VAL A 321 -20.55 -39.49 35.03
N ASN A 322 -21.49 -38.65 35.45
CA ASN A 322 -22.88 -38.70 35.04
C ASN A 322 -23.15 -37.69 33.91
N SER A 323 -23.45 -38.20 32.71
CA SER A 323 -23.72 -37.38 31.53
C SER A 323 -25.05 -36.62 31.55
N THR A 324 -25.96 -36.94 32.48
CA THR A 324 -27.22 -36.19 32.68
C THR A 324 -27.00 -34.89 33.46
N GLN A 325 -25.94 -34.82 34.25
CA GLN A 325 -25.59 -33.66 35.05
C GLN A 325 -24.62 -32.73 34.33
N GLY A 326 -24.51 -31.50 34.86
CA GLY A 326 -23.60 -30.47 34.38
C GLY A 326 -22.13 -30.72 34.73
N TYR A 327 -21.31 -29.71 34.48
CA TYR A 327 -19.91 -29.68 34.91
C TYR A 327 -19.88 -29.11 36.33
N LYS A 328 -19.87 -30.00 37.31
CA LYS A 328 -19.74 -29.75 38.75
C LYS A 328 -18.53 -30.51 39.26
N LEU A 329 -17.85 -30.00 40.27
CA LEU A 329 -16.58 -30.57 40.75
C LEU A 329 -16.72 -32.05 41.18
N ASP A 330 -17.88 -32.44 41.72
CA ASP A 330 -18.24 -33.80 42.13
C ASP A 330 -18.70 -34.71 40.97
N ASN A 331 -19.00 -34.14 39.80
CA ASN A 331 -19.47 -34.89 38.62
C ASN A 331 -18.44 -34.93 37.48
N VAL A 332 -17.22 -34.43 37.68
CA VAL A 332 -16.19 -34.44 36.64
C VAL A 332 -14.91 -35.12 37.08
N VAL A 333 -14.22 -35.71 36.12
CA VAL A 333 -12.92 -36.34 36.32
C VAL A 333 -11.98 -36.00 35.17
N SER A 334 -10.67 -36.00 35.44
CA SER A 334 -9.66 -35.91 34.37
C SER A 334 -9.83 -37.08 33.41
N CYS A 335 -9.89 -36.81 32.11
CA CYS A 335 -10.14 -37.82 31.11
C CYS A 335 -9.45 -37.50 29.80
N CYS A 336 -8.69 -38.46 29.27
CA CYS A 336 -8.12 -38.33 27.93
C CYS A 336 -9.22 -38.41 26.86
N GLU A 337 -8.96 -37.81 25.69
CA GLU A 337 -9.91 -37.70 24.59
C GLU A 337 -10.46 -39.07 24.16
N MET A 338 -9.59 -40.07 24.03
CA MET A 338 -9.98 -41.41 23.61
C MET A 338 -10.94 -42.08 24.61
N CYS A 339 -10.67 -41.98 25.92
CA CYS A 339 -11.57 -42.53 26.94
C CYS A 339 -12.92 -41.79 26.95
N ASN A 340 -12.91 -40.45 26.88
CA ASN A 340 -14.13 -39.65 26.83
C ASN A 340 -15.00 -40.04 25.62
N MET A 341 -14.37 -40.26 24.46
CA MET A 341 -15.05 -40.66 23.23
C MET A 341 -15.58 -42.11 23.29
N MET A 342 -14.80 -43.03 23.85
CA MET A 342 -15.18 -44.43 24.06
C MET A 342 -16.33 -44.57 25.05
N LYS A 343 -16.26 -43.87 26.19
CA LYS A 343 -17.33 -43.84 27.20
C LYS A 343 -18.60 -43.22 26.63
N GLY A 344 -18.48 -42.08 25.96
CA GLY A 344 -19.64 -41.32 25.50
C GLY A 344 -20.55 -40.96 26.68
N CYS A 345 -21.79 -41.47 26.65
CA CYS A 345 -22.78 -41.25 27.72
C CYS A 345 -22.95 -42.44 28.68
N LEU A 346 -22.12 -43.48 28.56
CA LEU A 346 -22.16 -44.63 29.46
C LEU A 346 -21.77 -44.21 30.87
N GLY A 347 -22.34 -44.88 31.87
CA GLY A 347 -21.82 -44.80 33.24
C GLY A 347 -20.37 -45.33 33.33
N PRO A 348 -19.60 -44.87 34.32
CA PRO A 348 -18.19 -45.23 34.47
C PRO A 348 -18.01 -46.75 34.62
N THR A 349 -18.87 -47.41 35.40
CA THR A 349 -18.78 -48.86 35.65
C THR A 349 -18.99 -49.65 34.38
N ILE A 350 -20.08 -49.38 33.65
CA ILE A 350 -20.39 -50.05 32.38
C ILE A 350 -19.26 -49.87 31.38
N PHE A 351 -18.66 -48.67 31.32
CA PHE A 351 -17.54 -48.41 30.43
C PHE A 351 -16.31 -49.26 30.78
N ILE A 352 -15.93 -49.31 32.06
CA ILE A 352 -14.79 -50.09 32.55
C ILE A 352 -15.03 -51.59 32.32
N HIS A 353 -16.20 -52.10 32.68
CA HIS A 353 -16.60 -53.50 32.47
C HIS A 353 -16.55 -53.91 31.01
N ARG A 354 -17.02 -53.05 30.09
CA ARG A 354 -16.96 -53.34 28.65
C ARG A 354 -15.52 -53.45 28.15
N ALA A 355 -14.62 -52.57 28.63
CA ALA A 355 -13.21 -52.64 28.29
C ALA A 355 -12.59 -53.96 28.78
N GLU A 356 -12.81 -54.33 30.05
CA GLU A 356 -12.34 -55.58 30.63
C GLU A 356 -12.92 -56.82 29.93
N HIS A 357 -14.24 -56.82 29.66
CA HIS A 357 -14.91 -57.92 28.99
C HIS A 357 -14.30 -58.18 27.60
N ILE A 358 -14.01 -57.13 26.82
CA ILE A 358 -13.42 -57.27 25.48
C ILE A 358 -12.04 -57.94 25.57
N VAL A 359 -11.13 -57.41 26.41
CA VAL A 359 -9.77 -57.98 26.50
C VAL A 359 -9.76 -59.37 27.16
N THR A 360 -10.72 -59.66 28.03
CA THR A 360 -10.90 -61.00 28.63
C THR A 360 -11.44 -61.99 27.60
N HIS A 361 -12.47 -61.60 26.83
CA HIS A 361 -13.04 -62.44 25.78
C HIS A 361 -12.00 -62.81 24.71
N LEU A 362 -11.17 -61.85 24.32
CA LEU A 362 -10.05 -62.03 23.40
C LEU A 362 -8.85 -62.76 24.01
N LYS A 363 -8.96 -63.23 25.27
CA LYS A 363 -7.92 -63.97 26.01
C LYS A 363 -6.61 -63.21 26.17
N MET A 364 -6.65 -61.88 26.13
CA MET A 364 -5.48 -61.03 26.36
C MET A 364 -5.17 -60.89 27.85
N VAL A 365 -6.18 -61.03 28.71
CA VAL A 365 -6.07 -60.98 30.17
C VAL A 365 -6.96 -62.02 30.83
N ASN A 366 -6.67 -62.34 32.09
CA ASN A 366 -7.55 -63.10 32.97
C ASN A 366 -8.40 -62.13 33.80
N GLY A 367 -9.51 -61.67 33.23
CA GLY A 367 -10.48 -60.77 33.85
C GLY A 367 -11.87 -61.38 33.94
N THR A 368 -12.86 -60.54 34.21
CA THR A 368 -14.27 -60.94 34.33
C THR A 368 -15.05 -60.61 33.06
N LEU A 369 -15.99 -61.48 32.70
CA LEU A 369 -16.90 -61.28 31.57
C LEU A 369 -18.19 -60.58 32.03
N TYR A 370 -18.50 -59.45 31.40
CA TYR A 370 -19.74 -58.68 31.58
C TYR A 370 -20.66 -58.67 30.33
N PRO A 371 -21.24 -59.80 29.91
CA PRO A 371 -22.08 -59.86 28.70
C PRO A 371 -23.34 -58.96 28.79
N ASP A 372 -23.89 -58.78 29.99
CA ASP A 372 -25.12 -58.00 30.24
C ASP A 372 -24.94 -56.49 30.06
N ASP A 373 -23.69 -56.02 30.06
CA ASP A 373 -23.37 -54.62 29.82
C ASP A 373 -23.46 -54.26 28.33
N PHE A 374 -23.60 -55.23 27.42
CA PHE A 374 -23.75 -55.01 25.98
C PHE A 374 -25.21 -55.09 25.55
N LYS A 375 -25.77 -53.98 25.08
CA LYS A 375 -27.17 -53.90 24.68
C LYS A 375 -27.50 -54.65 23.41
N ASP A 376 -28.73 -55.15 23.39
CA ASP A 376 -29.36 -55.72 22.22
C ASP A 376 -29.75 -54.64 21.19
N ILE A 377 -29.68 -55.01 19.92
CA ILE A 377 -29.94 -54.14 18.76
C ILE A 377 -30.60 -55.02 17.71
N ILE A 378 -31.84 -54.74 17.34
CA ILE A 378 -32.64 -55.64 16.50
C ILE A 378 -32.48 -55.30 15.00
N THR A 379 -32.08 -54.06 14.68
CA THR A 379 -32.13 -53.53 13.32
C THR A 379 -30.77 -53.47 12.65
N VAL A 380 -30.63 -54.22 11.56
CA VAL A 380 -29.50 -54.12 10.61
C VAL A 380 -30.10 -53.95 9.22
N ASN A 381 -29.61 -52.98 8.45
CA ASN A 381 -30.19 -52.65 7.15
C ASN A 381 -29.09 -52.40 6.12
N TYR A 382 -29.02 -53.27 5.10
CA TYR A 382 -28.08 -53.18 4.00
C TYR A 382 -28.12 -51.82 3.27
N LYS A 383 -29.33 -51.32 2.97
CA LYS A 383 -29.50 -50.03 2.27
C LYS A 383 -28.93 -48.88 3.09
N LYS A 384 -29.01 -48.92 4.43
CA LYS A 384 -28.40 -47.89 5.30
C LYS A 384 -26.88 -47.91 5.23
N TYR A 385 -26.25 -49.08 5.19
CA TYR A 385 -24.80 -49.18 5.01
C TYR A 385 -24.37 -48.64 3.64
N LYS A 386 -25.04 -49.07 2.56
CA LYS A 386 -24.75 -48.61 1.19
C LYS A 386 -24.92 -47.09 1.04
N MET A 387 -26.01 -46.54 1.59
CA MET A 387 -26.28 -45.10 1.59
C MET A 387 -25.19 -44.33 2.34
N ARG A 388 -24.84 -44.76 3.56
CA ARG A 388 -23.78 -44.12 4.36
C ARG A 388 -22.41 -44.18 3.69
N ALA A 389 -22.08 -45.31 3.05
CA ALA A 389 -20.84 -45.44 2.30
C ALA A 389 -20.81 -44.45 1.12
N SER A 390 -21.90 -44.31 0.38
CA SER A 390 -22.03 -43.31 -0.68
C SER A 390 -21.92 -41.86 -0.18
N GLU A 391 -22.59 -41.52 0.92
CA GLU A 391 -22.51 -40.18 1.55
C GLU A 391 -21.08 -39.81 1.97
N GLN A 392 -20.29 -40.81 2.35
CA GLN A 392 -18.91 -40.64 2.82
C GLN A 392 -17.88 -40.89 1.71
N SER A 393 -18.32 -41.18 0.47
CA SER A 393 -17.43 -41.56 -0.65
C SER A 393 -16.50 -42.73 -0.29
N ILE A 394 -17.06 -43.75 0.35
CA ILE A 394 -16.39 -44.98 0.78
C ILE A 394 -16.81 -46.11 -0.16
N ASP A 395 -15.86 -46.92 -0.61
CA ASP A 395 -16.13 -48.08 -1.46
C ASP A 395 -17.08 -49.07 -0.78
N PHE A 396 -18.01 -49.62 -1.54
CA PHE A 396 -19.01 -50.56 -1.06
C PHE A 396 -19.13 -51.74 -2.02
N MET A 397 -18.37 -52.80 -1.77
CA MET A 397 -18.22 -53.97 -2.62
C MET A 397 -18.70 -55.27 -1.96
N ILE A 398 -19.43 -55.19 -0.84
CA ILE A 398 -20.07 -56.36 -0.22
C ILE A 398 -21.48 -56.59 -0.79
N SER A 399 -21.87 -57.86 -0.88
CA SER A 399 -23.21 -58.28 -1.26
C SER A 399 -24.20 -58.22 -0.09
N LYS A 400 -25.51 -58.34 -0.38
CA LYS A 400 -26.54 -58.41 0.67
C LYS A 400 -26.41 -59.74 1.43
N GLU A 401 -26.06 -60.79 0.70
CA GLU A 401 -25.84 -62.15 1.17
C GLU A 401 -24.67 -62.20 2.16
N PHE A 402 -23.55 -61.54 1.84
CA PHE A 402 -22.39 -61.42 2.74
C PHE A 402 -22.77 -60.75 4.06
N LEU A 403 -23.54 -59.65 4.02
CA LEU A 403 -24.03 -59.01 5.24
C LEU A 403 -24.90 -59.97 6.06
N GLU A 404 -25.84 -60.66 5.43
CA GLU A 404 -26.73 -61.61 6.11
C GLU A 404 -25.96 -62.76 6.78
N GLU A 405 -24.91 -63.27 6.14
CA GLU A 405 -24.01 -64.27 6.72
C GLU A 405 -23.24 -63.71 7.92
N LYS A 406 -22.56 -62.57 7.75
CA LYS A 406 -21.78 -61.93 8.84
C LYS A 406 -22.63 -61.59 10.04
N THR A 407 -23.87 -61.13 9.85
CA THR A 407 -24.74 -60.76 10.98
C THR A 407 -25.14 -61.93 11.88
N LYS A 408 -24.92 -63.18 11.43
CA LYS A 408 -25.14 -64.43 12.20
C LYS A 408 -23.91 -64.87 13.00
N GLU A 409 -22.74 -64.33 12.71
CA GLU A 409 -21.51 -64.64 13.44
C GLU A 409 -21.46 -63.90 14.78
N SER A 410 -20.69 -64.43 15.74
CA SER A 410 -20.37 -63.75 17.00
C SER A 410 -19.64 -62.42 16.76
N CYS A 411 -19.84 -61.44 17.64
CA CYS A 411 -19.08 -60.19 17.55
C CYS A 411 -17.59 -60.47 17.76
N TYR A 412 -16.74 -60.06 16.81
CA TYR A 412 -15.30 -60.36 16.87
C TYR A 412 -14.56 -59.72 18.06
N LEU A 413 -15.17 -58.73 18.73
CA LEU A 413 -14.58 -58.00 19.86
C LEU A 413 -15.04 -58.52 21.23
N CYS A 414 -16.35 -58.69 21.42
CA CYS A 414 -16.93 -59.09 22.71
C CYS A 414 -17.61 -60.46 22.69
N GLY A 415 -17.64 -61.15 21.55
CA GLY A 415 -18.26 -62.47 21.45
C GLY A 415 -19.78 -62.48 21.52
N LYS A 416 -20.45 -61.31 21.59
CA LYS A 416 -21.92 -61.26 21.66
C LYS A 416 -22.53 -61.99 20.46
N MET A 417 -23.34 -62.99 20.75
CA MET A 417 -24.04 -63.81 19.76
C MET A 417 -25.35 -63.14 19.34
N PRO A 418 -25.75 -63.27 18.07
CA PRO A 418 -27.08 -62.87 17.64
C PRO A 418 -28.15 -63.73 18.34
N SER A 419 -29.31 -63.13 18.58
CA SER A 419 -30.46 -63.74 19.24
C SER A 419 -31.76 -63.24 18.59
N GLN A 420 -32.92 -63.64 19.13
CA GLN A 420 -34.21 -63.09 18.68
C GLN A 420 -34.30 -61.56 18.89
N THR A 421 -33.61 -61.04 19.90
CA THR A 421 -33.61 -59.62 20.28
C THR A 421 -32.33 -58.89 19.85
N HIS A 422 -31.34 -59.58 19.31
CA HIS A 422 -30.05 -58.99 18.93
C HIS A 422 -29.55 -59.45 17.56
N LYS A 423 -29.05 -58.50 16.77
CA LYS A 423 -28.31 -58.74 15.54
C LYS A 423 -26.98 -58.00 15.59
N ASN A 424 -25.91 -58.69 15.19
CA ASN A 424 -24.64 -58.04 14.93
C ASN A 424 -24.69 -57.28 13.61
N GLY A 425 -23.95 -56.18 13.52
CA GLY A 425 -23.74 -55.44 12.28
C GLY A 425 -22.37 -55.74 11.69
N LEU A 426 -21.87 -54.80 10.89
CA LEU A 426 -20.50 -54.82 10.36
C LEU A 426 -19.67 -53.72 11.00
N ASP A 427 -18.44 -54.08 11.37
CA ASP A 427 -17.36 -53.14 11.64
C ASP A 427 -16.31 -53.27 10.54
N ARG A 428 -15.69 -52.14 10.18
CA ARG A 428 -14.55 -52.11 9.27
C ARG A 428 -13.28 -52.17 10.12
N MET A 429 -12.45 -53.18 9.89
CA MET A 429 -11.21 -53.36 10.65
C MET A 429 -10.31 -52.13 10.47
N ASP A 430 -10.09 -51.75 9.22
CA ASP A 430 -9.49 -50.48 8.82
C ASP A 430 -10.58 -49.54 8.29
N ASN A 431 -10.76 -48.41 8.96
CA ASN A 431 -11.76 -47.41 8.58
C ASN A 431 -11.34 -46.56 7.36
N THR A 432 -10.07 -46.61 6.94
CA THR A 432 -9.58 -46.02 5.71
C THR A 432 -9.94 -46.85 4.48
N VAL A 433 -10.24 -48.14 4.68
CA VAL A 433 -10.68 -49.06 3.66
C VAL A 433 -12.21 -49.14 3.64
N GLY A 434 -12.77 -49.36 2.44
CA GLY A 434 -14.21 -49.49 2.25
C GLY A 434 -14.83 -50.76 2.84
N TYR A 435 -16.11 -50.94 2.55
CA TYR A 435 -16.82 -52.19 2.79
C TYR A 435 -16.43 -53.19 1.71
N ILE A 436 -15.34 -53.90 1.95
CA ILE A 436 -14.89 -55.09 1.20
C ILE A 436 -14.91 -56.28 2.16
N GLU A 437 -15.10 -57.50 1.63
CA GLU A 437 -15.33 -58.69 2.45
C GLU A 437 -14.22 -58.95 3.47
N ASP A 438 -12.95 -58.83 3.06
CA ASP A 438 -11.78 -59.04 3.93
C ASP A 438 -11.63 -58.00 5.05
N ASN A 439 -12.13 -56.78 4.84
CA ASN A 439 -12.07 -55.70 5.81
C ASN A 439 -13.26 -55.70 6.79
N CYS A 440 -14.32 -56.45 6.50
CA CYS A 440 -15.55 -56.43 7.28
C CYS A 440 -15.62 -57.59 8.28
N LYS A 441 -15.88 -57.27 9.56
CA LYS A 441 -16.11 -58.28 10.62
C LYS A 441 -17.49 -58.11 11.25
N SER A 442 -18.07 -59.23 11.68
CA SER A 442 -19.30 -59.21 12.48
C SER A 442 -19.04 -58.51 13.81
N CYS A 443 -19.79 -57.44 14.09
CA CYS A 443 -19.58 -56.65 15.29
C CYS A 443 -20.90 -56.13 15.86
N CYS A 444 -21.10 -56.28 17.17
CA CYS A 444 -22.25 -55.67 17.83
C CYS A 444 -22.12 -54.13 17.77
N GLY A 445 -23.26 -53.44 17.73
CA GLY A 445 -23.26 -51.97 17.61
C GLY A 445 -22.61 -51.27 18.81
N ASN A 446 -22.60 -51.88 19.99
CA ASN A 446 -21.90 -51.33 21.15
C ASN A 446 -20.38 -51.28 20.92
N CYS A 447 -19.77 -52.39 20.49
CA CYS A 447 -18.34 -52.46 20.22
C CYS A 447 -17.94 -51.57 19.05
N ASN A 448 -18.73 -51.55 17.97
CA ASN A 448 -18.50 -50.66 16.83
C ASN A 448 -18.53 -49.18 17.26
N TYR A 449 -19.48 -48.80 18.14
CA TYR A 449 -19.57 -47.44 18.67
C TYR A 449 -18.42 -47.06 19.62
N ILE A 450 -17.86 -48.00 20.36
CA ILE A 450 -16.72 -47.77 21.26
C ILE A 450 -15.42 -47.69 20.44
N LYS A 451 -15.20 -48.60 19.49
CA LYS A 451 -14.01 -48.61 18.61
C LYS A 451 -13.97 -47.36 17.74
N ARG A 452 -15.11 -46.98 17.13
CA ARG A 452 -15.22 -45.86 16.18
C ARG A 452 -14.19 -45.96 15.05
N ASP A 453 -13.40 -44.90 14.90
CA ASP A 453 -12.34 -44.69 13.94
C ASP A 453 -10.96 -45.11 14.46
N ASN A 454 -10.86 -45.58 15.71
CA ASN A 454 -9.59 -46.08 16.24
C ASN A 454 -9.17 -47.37 15.51
N THR A 455 -7.88 -47.47 15.21
CA THR A 455 -7.26 -48.71 14.75
C THR A 455 -7.46 -49.80 15.80
N TYR A 456 -7.56 -51.06 15.37
CA TYR A 456 -7.70 -52.20 16.25
C TYR A 456 -6.66 -52.21 17.40
N ASP A 457 -5.38 -52.02 17.09
CA ASP A 457 -4.30 -52.07 18.09
C ASP A 457 -4.40 -50.94 19.11
N ALA A 458 -4.65 -49.70 18.66
CA ALA A 458 -4.84 -48.57 19.58
C ALA A 458 -6.04 -48.79 20.51
N PHE A 459 -7.15 -49.34 19.98
CA PHE A 459 -8.33 -49.66 20.75
C PHE A 459 -8.04 -50.76 21.79
N MET A 460 -7.38 -51.84 21.39
CA MET A 460 -7.00 -52.93 22.30
C MET A 460 -6.06 -52.45 23.39
N ASN A 461 -5.02 -51.71 23.04
CA ASN A 461 -4.10 -51.10 24.01
C ASN A 461 -4.86 -50.21 25.00
N LYS A 462 -5.84 -49.43 24.52
CA LYS A 462 -6.66 -48.60 25.41
C LYS A 462 -7.48 -49.44 26.40
N CYS A 463 -8.12 -50.51 25.94
CA CYS A 463 -8.86 -51.41 26.83
C CYS A 463 -7.96 -52.08 27.87
N MET A 464 -6.74 -52.47 27.48
CA MET A 464 -5.73 -53.02 28.40
C MET A 464 -5.32 -52.03 29.48
N LEU A 465 -5.06 -50.76 29.12
CA LEU A 465 -4.74 -49.71 30.07
C LEU A 465 -5.88 -49.47 31.08
N ILE A 466 -7.13 -49.48 30.61
CA ILE A 466 -8.32 -49.35 31.48
C ILE A 466 -8.40 -50.53 32.45
N TYR A 467 -8.27 -51.75 31.93
CA TYR A 467 -8.26 -52.97 32.76
C TYR A 467 -7.17 -52.90 33.84
N HIS A 468 -5.93 -52.58 33.48
CA HIS A 468 -4.83 -52.52 34.45
C HIS A 468 -5.01 -51.42 35.49
N LYS A 469 -5.60 -50.28 35.12
CA LYS A 469 -5.89 -49.19 36.07
C LYS A 469 -6.88 -49.61 37.15
N HIS A 470 -7.90 -50.41 36.79
CA HIS A 470 -9.01 -50.77 37.69
C HIS A 470 -8.97 -52.20 38.22
N LYS A 471 -8.04 -53.06 37.76
CA LYS A 471 -7.85 -54.45 38.24
C LYS A 471 -7.67 -54.55 39.76
N LYS A 472 -7.04 -53.55 40.39
CA LYS A 472 -6.71 -53.54 41.83
C LYS A 472 -7.80 -52.89 42.70
N GLU A 473 -8.76 -52.18 42.10
CA GLU A 473 -9.82 -51.46 42.80
C GLU A 473 -11.10 -52.32 42.88
N THR A 474 -10.98 -53.58 43.32
CA THR A 474 -12.15 -54.44 43.52
C THR A 474 -12.69 -54.27 44.94
N LYS A 475 -13.73 -53.42 45.08
CA LYS A 475 -15.03 -53.71 45.74
C LYS A 475 -15.74 -52.56 46.49
N ASN A 476 -15.15 -51.37 46.71
CA ASN A 476 -15.79 -50.41 47.64
C ASN A 476 -16.22 -49.02 47.13
N ASP A 477 -15.84 -48.51 45.94
CA ASP A 477 -16.00 -47.06 45.67
C ASP A 477 -16.89 -46.66 44.47
N ILE A 478 -17.80 -47.52 43.97
CA ILE A 478 -18.79 -47.12 42.96
C ILE A 478 -20.22 -47.23 43.47
N ASN A 479 -20.43 -46.99 44.77
CA ASN A 479 -21.77 -46.93 45.36
C ASN A 479 -22.33 -45.52 45.25
N GLY A 480 -23.40 -45.35 44.46
CA GLY A 480 -24.24 -44.15 44.46
C GLY A 480 -24.36 -43.39 43.13
N ILE A 481 -23.68 -43.82 42.06
CA ILE A 481 -23.83 -43.19 40.73
C ILE A 481 -24.96 -43.89 39.96
N GLU A 482 -25.96 -43.13 39.48
CA GLU A 482 -26.96 -43.66 38.56
C GLU A 482 -26.28 -44.18 37.28
N GLU A 483 -26.18 -45.50 37.17
CA GLU A 483 -25.59 -46.17 36.01
C GLU A 483 -26.53 -46.08 34.81
N THR A 484 -26.20 -45.19 33.87
CA THR A 484 -26.92 -45.09 32.61
C THR A 484 -26.33 -46.05 31.58
N ARG A 485 -27.13 -47.04 31.17
CA ARG A 485 -26.86 -47.84 29.98
C ARG A 485 -27.27 -47.11 28.68
N GLN A 486 -27.98 -45.98 28.76
CA GLN A 486 -28.62 -45.30 27.63
C GLN A 486 -27.85 -44.05 27.17
N ILE A 487 -27.87 -43.77 25.87
CA ILE A 487 -27.40 -42.49 25.35
C ILE A 487 -28.44 -41.44 25.69
N VAL A 488 -28.14 -40.60 26.68
CA VAL A 488 -29.04 -39.53 27.11
C VAL A 488 -29.11 -38.46 26.02
N LYS A 489 -30.31 -38.15 25.55
CA LYS A 489 -30.56 -37.04 24.63
C LYS A 489 -30.56 -35.75 25.45
N GLY A 490 -29.47 -34.97 25.35
CA GLY A 490 -29.36 -33.69 26.05
C GLY A 490 -30.34 -32.64 25.55
N ASN A 491 -30.73 -31.72 26.44
CA ASN A 491 -31.56 -30.54 26.15
C ASN A 491 -30.75 -29.49 25.35
N LYS A 492 -30.43 -29.79 24.10
CA LYS A 492 -29.66 -28.88 23.24
C LYS A 492 -30.53 -27.69 22.84
N LEU A 493 -29.93 -26.51 22.71
CA LEU A 493 -30.59 -25.37 22.06
C LEU A 493 -31.13 -25.78 20.69
N THR A 494 -32.33 -25.29 20.36
CA THR A 494 -32.92 -25.46 19.03
C THR A 494 -32.08 -24.70 18.00
N ASP A 495 -32.19 -25.09 16.73
CA ASP A 495 -31.45 -24.40 15.67
C ASP A 495 -31.87 -22.94 15.51
N GLU A 496 -33.12 -22.62 15.84
CA GLU A 496 -33.61 -21.24 15.90
C GLU A 496 -32.95 -20.45 17.02
N GLN A 497 -32.89 -21.00 18.24
CA GLN A 497 -32.20 -20.36 19.36
C GLN A 497 -30.71 -20.12 19.06
N LYS A 498 -30.05 -21.07 18.38
CA LYS A 498 -28.64 -20.91 17.95
C LYS A 498 -28.50 -19.78 16.94
N ARG A 499 -29.36 -19.73 15.91
CA ARG A 499 -29.37 -18.65 14.91
C ARG A 499 -29.59 -17.29 15.56
N GLU A 500 -30.50 -17.21 16.52
CA GLU A 500 -30.79 -15.95 17.23
C GLU A 500 -29.60 -15.49 18.08
N LYS A 501 -29.02 -16.37 18.90
CA LYS A 501 -27.78 -16.05 19.65
C LYS A 501 -26.65 -15.62 18.73
N GLU A 502 -26.50 -16.27 17.58
CA GLU A 502 -25.49 -15.89 16.59
C GLU A 502 -25.76 -14.51 15.99
N ARG A 503 -27.02 -14.17 15.69
CA ARG A 503 -27.44 -12.86 15.19
C ARG A 503 -27.11 -11.76 16.18
N ILE A 504 -27.49 -11.92 17.44
CA ILE A 504 -27.20 -10.97 18.53
C ILE A 504 -25.69 -10.79 18.67
N ARG A 505 -24.92 -11.89 18.72
CA ARG A 505 -23.45 -11.83 18.82
C ARG A 505 -22.82 -11.09 17.65
N LYS A 506 -23.25 -11.37 16.41
CA LYS A 506 -22.75 -10.69 15.21
C LYS A 506 -23.09 -9.20 15.22
N GLN A 507 -24.29 -8.84 15.68
CA GLN A 507 -24.69 -7.44 15.81
C GLN A 507 -23.84 -6.70 16.83
N ALA A 508 -23.64 -7.27 18.03
CA ALA A 508 -22.76 -6.69 19.04
C ALA A 508 -21.32 -6.51 18.54
N GLN A 509 -20.79 -7.47 17.77
CA GLN A 509 -19.47 -7.36 17.14
C GLN A 509 -19.40 -6.24 16.09
N ARG A 510 -20.47 -6.07 15.28
CA ARG A 510 -20.59 -5.00 14.29
C ARG A 510 -20.61 -3.63 14.97
N ASP A 511 -21.36 -3.49 16.06
CA ASP A 511 -21.47 -2.23 16.80
C ASP A 511 -20.17 -1.89 17.54
N ALA A 512 -19.52 -2.88 18.16
CA ALA A 512 -18.21 -2.73 18.75
C ALA A 512 -17.16 -2.30 17.71
N LEU A 513 -17.21 -2.85 16.50
CA LEU A 513 -16.30 -2.49 15.42
C LEU A 513 -16.52 -1.04 14.96
N ARG A 514 -17.77 -0.60 14.81
CA ARG A 514 -18.10 0.80 14.50
C ARG A 514 -17.61 1.75 15.57
N LYS A 515 -17.91 1.46 16.84
CA LYS A 515 -17.47 2.26 17.99
C LYS A 515 -15.94 2.37 18.03
N LYS A 516 -15.23 1.26 17.83
CA LYS A 516 -13.77 1.21 17.84
C LYS A 516 -13.13 2.10 16.77
N TYR A 517 -13.64 2.08 15.54
CA TYR A 517 -13.05 2.85 14.43
C TYR A 517 -13.61 4.27 14.29
N GLY A 518 -14.74 4.57 14.94
CA GLY A 518 -15.25 5.93 15.10
C GLY A 518 -14.53 6.74 16.19
N ASP A 519 -13.73 6.09 17.03
CA ASP A 519 -12.93 6.74 18.07
C ASP A 519 -11.60 7.28 17.48
N GLU A 520 -11.45 8.60 17.50
CA GLU A 520 -10.25 9.32 17.05
C GLU A 520 -9.02 9.05 17.93
N GLU A 521 -9.19 8.91 19.24
CA GLU A 521 -8.08 8.62 20.15
C GLU A 521 -7.55 7.21 19.91
N TYR A 522 -8.46 6.24 19.74
CA TYR A 522 -8.08 4.89 19.36
C TYR A 522 -7.26 4.88 18.07
N LYS A 523 -7.71 5.60 17.03
CA LYS A 523 -7.00 5.63 15.74
C LYS A 523 -5.59 6.22 15.87
N LYS A 524 -5.43 7.32 16.62
CA LYS A 524 -4.12 7.94 16.88
C LYS A 524 -3.19 7.00 17.64
N LEU A 525 -3.66 6.43 18.75
CA LEU A 525 -2.87 5.52 19.57
C LEU A 525 -2.46 4.27 18.79
N HIS A 526 -3.40 3.69 18.03
CA HIS A 526 -3.14 2.49 17.26
C HIS A 526 -2.18 2.75 16.08
N ALA A 527 -2.26 3.90 15.42
CA ALA A 527 -1.29 4.30 14.39
C ALA A 527 0.14 4.37 14.95
N LYS A 528 0.30 4.92 16.15
CA LYS A 528 1.58 4.98 16.87
C LYS A 528 2.10 3.58 17.21
N GLN A 529 1.24 2.71 17.76
CA GLN A 529 1.60 1.32 18.07
C GLN A 529 2.07 0.54 16.83
N ILE A 530 1.37 0.69 15.70
CA ILE A 530 1.76 0.06 14.43
C ILE A 530 3.15 0.52 13.99
N ALA A 531 3.43 1.83 14.08
CA ALA A 531 4.72 2.38 13.71
C ALA A 531 5.85 1.90 14.64
N GLU A 532 5.60 1.82 15.95
CA GLU A 532 6.54 1.28 16.94
C GLU A 532 6.84 -0.20 16.70
N GLN A 533 5.81 -1.02 16.46
CA GLN A 533 5.98 -2.44 16.17
C GLN A 533 6.82 -2.66 14.92
N ARG A 534 6.60 -1.87 13.87
CA ARG A 534 7.42 -1.93 12.65
C ARG A 534 8.88 -1.57 12.93
N LYS A 535 9.13 -0.51 13.72
CA LYS A 535 10.50 -0.13 14.13
C LYS A 535 11.18 -1.27 14.90
N LYS A 536 10.47 -1.93 15.82
CA LYS A 536 10.98 -3.09 16.57
C LYS A 536 11.36 -4.24 15.63
N ILE A 537 10.45 -4.63 14.74
CA ILE A 537 10.68 -5.71 13.77
C ILE A 537 11.89 -5.39 12.87
N LYS A 538 12.01 -4.15 12.40
CA LYS A 538 13.13 -3.72 11.57
C LYS A 538 14.47 -3.86 12.30
N LYS A 539 14.54 -3.41 13.57
CA LYS A 539 15.74 -3.59 14.40
C LYS A 539 16.13 -5.05 14.56
N ILE A 540 15.15 -5.94 14.74
CA ILE A 540 15.39 -7.38 14.83
C ILE A 540 16.01 -7.90 13.51
N PHE A 541 15.45 -7.53 12.36
CA PHE A 541 15.99 -7.94 11.06
C PHE A 541 17.39 -7.38 10.77
N GLU A 542 17.69 -6.16 11.22
CA GLU A 542 19.02 -5.55 11.08
C GLU A 542 20.09 -6.22 11.96
N GLN A 543 19.67 -6.92 13.02
CA GLN A 543 20.53 -7.65 13.96
C GLN A 543 20.74 -9.13 13.57
N LEU A 544 20.01 -9.64 12.57
CA LEU A 544 20.24 -11.01 12.08
C LEU A 544 21.50 -11.05 11.20
N PRO A 545 22.40 -12.04 11.40
CA PRO A 545 23.54 -12.22 10.51
C PRO A 545 23.05 -12.44 9.08
N LYS A 546 23.69 -11.76 8.13
CA LYS A 546 23.35 -11.76 6.70
C LYS A 546 23.59 -13.09 6.03
#